data_AF-A0A8T6Y5S4-F1
#
_entry.id   AF-A0A8T6Y5S4-F1
#
_cell.length_a   1.000
_cell.length_b   1.000
_cell.length_c   1.000
_cell.angle_alpha   90.00
_cell.angle_beta   90.00
_cell.angle_gamma   90.00
#
_symmetry.space_group_name_H-M   'P 1'
#
loop_
_entity.id
_entity.type
_entity.pdbx_description
1 polymer ?
#
loop_
_entity_poly.entity_id
_entity_poly.type
_entity_poly.pdbx_seq_one_letter_code
_entity_poly.pdbx_strand_id
1 'polypeptide(L)'
;GDASHQLLYLRAFDESLINIKEVETDRTNPRYGRPKMYSLKFENAVTSRDHSGEVSTTEGSEVKVHWTRVIHIADNRKTSVVYGVPRLQILFNRLYDLRKIAGGSGEMFWKGGFPGYAFEMDPNARTLTTTESDALKEEVANYADGLQRYIRIQGIKVNSLNPQVADPKSHVEVQLEIIAIALGVPKRIFMGSEQAKLASGQDIKSWNRRVTRRQNKYLTPDVVRPTIDRLIAAGVLPEPKQYDIVWADLNALSEQEMADVLFKRVEAFAKYVTGNVDTLIPPEEFLT
;
A
#
# COMPACT_ATOMS: atom_id res chain seq x y z
N GLY A 1 -7.21 -40.99 9.93
CA GLY A 1 -6.41 -41.37 8.76
C GLY A 1 -5.02 -40.82 9.01
N ASP A 2 -4.00 -41.62 8.78
CA ASP A 2 -2.61 -41.18 8.98
C ASP A 2 -2.11 -40.50 7.71
N ALA A 3 -1.32 -39.45 7.86
CA ALA A 3 -0.67 -38.77 6.74
C ALA A 3 0.36 -39.71 6.10
N SER A 4 0.30 -39.89 4.78
CA SER A 4 1.22 -40.77 4.04
C SER A 4 2.55 -40.09 3.71
N HIS A 5 2.59 -38.76 3.72
CA HIS A 5 3.77 -37.97 3.39
C HIS A 5 3.97 -36.82 4.39
N GLN A 6 5.23 -36.50 4.68
CA GLN A 6 5.60 -35.34 5.49
C GLN A 6 5.93 -34.14 4.60
N LEU A 7 5.33 -32.99 4.89
CA LEU A 7 5.68 -31.73 4.23
C LEU A 7 7.03 -31.21 4.79
N LEU A 8 8.02 -31.08 3.90
CA LEU A 8 9.34 -30.59 4.29
C LEU A 8 9.38 -29.06 4.44
N TYR A 9 8.96 -28.32 3.41
CA TYR A 9 8.91 -26.86 3.42
C TYR A 9 7.94 -26.32 2.37
N LEU A 10 7.52 -25.07 2.55
CA LEU A 10 6.80 -24.27 1.55
C LEU A 10 7.63 -23.01 1.29
N ARG A 11 7.83 -22.67 0.01
CA ARG A 11 8.50 -21.44 -0.40
C ARG A 11 7.53 -20.60 -1.23
N ALA A 12 7.34 -19.35 -0.83
CA ALA A 12 6.62 -18.37 -1.62
C ALA A 12 7.54 -17.78 -2.68
N PHE A 13 7.01 -17.63 -3.89
CA PHE A 13 7.71 -17.04 -5.02
C PHE A 13 6.93 -15.82 -5.51
N ASP A 14 7.65 -14.78 -5.90
CA ASP A 14 7.10 -13.63 -6.62
C ASP A 14 6.82 -14.00 -8.09
N GLU A 15 5.88 -13.31 -8.72
CA GLU A 15 5.57 -13.39 -10.15
C GLU A 15 6.83 -13.17 -11.01
N SER A 16 7.79 -12.35 -10.58
CA SER A 16 9.05 -12.13 -11.30
C SER A 16 9.95 -13.37 -11.45
N LEU A 17 9.80 -14.36 -10.55
CA LEU A 17 10.61 -15.58 -10.52
C LEU A 17 9.90 -16.80 -11.13
N ILE A 18 8.65 -16.61 -11.58
CA ILE A 18 7.80 -17.70 -12.09
C ILE A 18 7.34 -17.38 -13.51
N ASN A 19 7.45 -18.35 -14.41
CA ASN A 19 6.83 -18.26 -15.73
C ASN A 19 5.94 -19.48 -16.00
N ILE A 20 4.78 -19.27 -16.63
CA ILE A 20 3.91 -20.36 -17.05
C ILE A 20 4.41 -20.85 -18.41
N LYS A 21 5.00 -22.05 -18.45
CA LYS A 21 5.54 -22.64 -19.69
C LYS A 21 4.45 -23.27 -20.54
N GLU A 22 3.49 -23.93 -19.91
CA GLU A 22 2.43 -24.66 -20.60
C GLU A 22 1.08 -24.45 -19.91
N VAL A 23 0.06 -24.24 -20.72
CA VAL A 23 -1.35 -24.11 -20.32
C VAL A 23 -2.11 -25.33 -20.82
N GLU A 24 -3.11 -25.77 -20.06
CA GLU A 24 -3.97 -26.88 -20.46
C GLU A 24 -4.83 -26.51 -21.67
N THR A 25 -4.67 -27.24 -22.77
CA THR A 25 -5.33 -26.98 -24.07
C THR A 25 -6.47 -27.95 -24.35
N ASP A 26 -6.59 -29.04 -23.60
CA ASP A 26 -7.68 -29.99 -23.76
C ASP A 26 -9.01 -29.40 -23.26
N ARG A 27 -9.98 -29.26 -24.17
CA ARG A 27 -11.32 -28.71 -23.89
C ARG A 27 -12.18 -29.64 -23.04
N THR A 28 -11.86 -30.94 -23.00
CA THR A 28 -12.60 -31.91 -22.19
C THR A 28 -12.16 -31.89 -20.73
N ASN A 29 -10.98 -31.33 -20.45
CA ASN A 29 -10.44 -31.24 -19.11
C ASN A 29 -11.10 -30.07 -18.35
N PRO A 30 -11.62 -30.28 -17.12
CA PRO A 30 -12.17 -29.20 -16.29
C PRO A 30 -11.15 -28.11 -15.93
N ARG A 31 -9.86 -28.34 -16.17
CA ARG A 31 -8.77 -27.36 -16.03
C ARG A 31 -8.42 -26.61 -17.31
N TYR A 32 -9.22 -26.71 -18.38
CA TYR A 32 -9.00 -25.99 -19.64
C TYR A 32 -8.66 -24.50 -19.40
N GLY A 33 -7.57 -24.03 -19.99
CA GLY A 33 -7.09 -22.65 -19.84
C GLY A 33 -6.36 -22.35 -18.52
N ARG A 34 -6.09 -23.34 -17.66
CA ARG A 34 -5.27 -23.18 -16.45
C ARG A 34 -3.81 -23.63 -16.68
N PRO A 35 -2.83 -23.13 -15.90
CA PRO A 35 -1.45 -23.56 -16.04
C PRO A 35 -1.25 -25.04 -15.71
N LYS A 36 -0.42 -25.70 -16.50
CA LYS A 36 -0.02 -27.10 -16.36
C LYS A 36 1.42 -27.23 -15.85
N MET A 37 2.35 -26.49 -16.47
CA MET A 37 3.77 -26.47 -16.09
C MET A 37 4.23 -25.05 -15.78
N TYR A 38 4.89 -24.91 -14.65
CA TYR A 38 5.56 -23.68 -14.23
C TYR A 38 7.07 -23.84 -14.37
N SER A 39 7.74 -22.73 -14.63
CA SER A 39 9.18 -22.58 -14.55
C SER A 39 9.50 -21.75 -13.32
N LEU A 40 10.26 -22.32 -12.38
CA LEU A 40 10.68 -21.64 -11.16
C LEU A 40 12.17 -21.33 -11.24
N LYS A 41 12.54 -20.10 -10.89
CA LYS A 41 13.93 -19.69 -10.66
C LYS A 41 14.21 -19.70 -9.15
N PHE A 42 15.05 -20.63 -8.69
CA PHE A 42 15.32 -20.81 -7.25
C PHE A 42 16.37 -19.82 -6.71
N GLU A 43 17.29 -19.40 -7.56
CA GLU A 43 18.29 -18.39 -7.27
C GLU A 43 17.83 -17.06 -7.86
N ASN A 44 17.88 -16.01 -7.05
CA ASN A 44 17.90 -14.66 -7.60
C ASN A 44 19.16 -14.58 -8.45
N ALA A 45 19.05 -14.19 -9.72
CA ALA A 45 20.22 -13.88 -10.52
C ALA A 45 21.03 -12.83 -9.74
N VAL A 46 22.11 -13.26 -9.09
CA VAL A 46 23.02 -12.35 -8.40
C VAL A 46 23.73 -11.60 -9.50
N THR A 47 23.41 -10.32 -9.66
CA THR A 47 24.19 -9.42 -10.49
C THR A 47 25.41 -9.03 -9.66
N SER A 48 26.45 -9.87 -9.67
CA SER A 48 27.76 -9.46 -9.20
C SER A 48 28.37 -8.54 -10.24
N ARG A 49 28.69 -7.31 -9.85
CA ARG A 49 29.56 -6.43 -10.64
C ARG A 49 31.00 -6.72 -10.22
N ASP A 50 31.81 -7.20 -11.15
CA ASP A 50 33.25 -7.24 -10.94
C ASP A 50 33.83 -5.81 -11.03
N HIS A 51 35.02 -5.60 -10.46
CA HIS A 51 35.75 -4.31 -10.50
C HIS A 51 36.08 -3.84 -11.94
N SER A 52 35.87 -4.68 -12.97
CA SER A 52 36.00 -4.37 -14.40
C SER A 52 34.74 -3.79 -15.04
N GLY A 53 33.62 -3.69 -14.31
CA GLY A 53 32.35 -3.17 -14.83
C GLY A 53 31.56 -4.17 -15.69
N GLU A 54 32.03 -5.41 -15.83
CA GLU A 54 31.32 -6.47 -16.55
C GLU A 54 30.23 -7.09 -15.66
N VAL A 55 29.02 -7.18 -16.18
CA VAL A 55 27.85 -7.74 -15.48
C VAL A 55 27.73 -9.21 -15.84
N SER A 56 28.26 -10.08 -14.98
CA SER A 56 28.06 -11.52 -15.09
C SER A 56 26.72 -11.89 -14.47
N THR A 57 25.71 -12.17 -15.30
CA THR A 57 24.45 -12.79 -14.84
C THR A 57 24.61 -14.30 -14.84
N THR A 58 24.82 -14.88 -13.67
CA THR A 58 24.63 -16.33 -13.51
C THR A 58 23.14 -16.62 -13.66
N GLU A 59 22.75 -17.29 -14.76
CA GLU A 59 21.38 -17.75 -14.94
C GLU A 59 21.05 -18.75 -13.83
N GLY A 60 20.24 -18.31 -12.85
CA GLY A 60 19.78 -19.18 -11.79
C GLY A 60 19.09 -20.41 -12.37
N SER A 61 19.31 -21.57 -11.74
CA SER A 61 18.74 -22.84 -12.20
C SER A 61 17.21 -22.74 -12.40
N GLU A 62 16.76 -22.92 -13.64
CA GLU A 62 15.34 -22.95 -14.01
C GLU A 62 14.81 -24.38 -13.87
N VAL A 63 13.89 -24.59 -12.94
CA VAL A 63 13.29 -25.91 -12.68
C VAL A 63 11.85 -25.91 -13.16
N LYS A 64 11.51 -26.88 -14.00
CA LYS A 64 10.14 -27.11 -14.46
C LYS A 64 9.36 -27.89 -13.39
N VAL A 65 8.25 -27.33 -12.94
CA VAL A 65 7.41 -27.89 -11.88
C VAL A 65 5.97 -28.01 -12.37
N HIS A 66 5.40 -29.19 -12.21
CA HIS A 66 4.00 -29.45 -12.55
C HIS A 66 3.05 -28.77 -11.55
N TRP A 67 1.88 -28.32 -12.02
CA TRP A 67 0.91 -27.57 -11.24
C TRP A 67 0.46 -28.26 -9.93
N THR A 68 0.56 -29.59 -9.86
CA THR A 68 0.22 -30.35 -8.64
C THR A 68 1.12 -30.02 -7.45
N ARG A 69 2.31 -29.46 -7.68
CA ARG A 69 3.25 -29.00 -6.64
C ARG A 69 3.23 -27.49 -6.44
N VAL A 70 2.30 -26.78 -7.09
CA VAL A 70 2.20 -25.32 -7.04
C VAL A 70 0.83 -24.89 -6.54
N ILE A 71 0.81 -23.94 -5.61
CA ILE A 71 -0.40 -23.23 -5.21
C ILE A 71 -0.39 -21.89 -5.93
N HIS A 72 -1.21 -21.78 -6.97
CA HIS A 72 -1.29 -20.56 -7.78
C HIS A 72 -2.17 -19.52 -7.09
N ILE A 73 -1.58 -18.40 -6.71
CA ILE A 73 -2.28 -17.30 -6.04
C ILE A 73 -2.30 -16.11 -6.98
N ALA A 74 -3.47 -15.80 -7.52
CA ALA A 74 -3.69 -14.61 -8.33
C ALA A 74 -4.72 -13.72 -7.64
N ASP A 75 -4.31 -12.52 -7.23
CA ASP A 75 -5.18 -11.56 -6.55
C ASP A 75 -5.68 -10.50 -7.55
N ASN A 76 -6.83 -9.86 -7.27
CA ASN A 76 -7.42 -8.83 -8.14
C ASN A 76 -7.58 -9.27 -9.62
N ARG A 77 -7.96 -10.52 -9.85
CA ARG A 77 -8.32 -11.02 -11.17
C ARG A 77 -9.47 -10.20 -11.76
N LYS A 78 -9.31 -9.74 -13.01
CA LYS A 78 -10.37 -9.07 -13.78
C LYS A 78 -10.95 -10.06 -14.80
N THR A 79 -10.40 -10.07 -16.01
CA THR A 79 -10.84 -10.93 -17.10
C THR A 79 -10.13 -12.29 -17.09
N SER A 80 -8.87 -12.34 -16.63
CA SER A 80 -8.10 -13.58 -16.57
C SER A 80 -8.34 -14.32 -15.27
N VAL A 81 -8.53 -15.64 -15.37
CA VAL A 81 -8.59 -16.55 -14.20
C VAL A 81 -7.18 -16.83 -13.65
N VAL A 82 -6.16 -16.65 -14.50
CA VAL A 82 -4.76 -16.98 -14.22
C VAL A 82 -3.98 -15.77 -13.75
N TYR A 83 -4.13 -14.62 -14.39
CA TYR A 83 -3.35 -13.42 -14.07
C TYR A 83 -4.15 -12.43 -13.22
N GLY A 84 -3.51 -11.95 -12.17
CA GLY A 84 -4.00 -10.88 -11.31
C GLY A 84 -3.57 -9.50 -11.81
N VAL A 85 -4.16 -8.45 -11.25
CA VAL A 85 -3.72 -7.06 -11.48
C VAL A 85 -3.04 -6.55 -10.21
N PRO A 86 -1.75 -6.12 -10.25
CA PRO A 86 -1.05 -5.64 -9.07
C PRO A 86 -1.80 -4.49 -8.38
N ARG A 87 -2.00 -4.60 -7.06
CA ARG A 87 -2.74 -3.60 -6.25
C ARG A 87 -2.17 -2.19 -6.37
N LEU A 88 -0.84 -2.10 -6.44
CA LEU A 88 -0.12 -0.82 -6.47
C LEU A 88 -0.02 -0.21 -7.87
N GLN A 89 -0.39 -0.94 -8.92
CA GLN A 89 -0.30 -0.44 -10.30
C GLN A 89 -1.12 0.84 -10.49
N ILE A 90 -2.32 0.89 -9.91
CA ILE A 90 -3.24 2.05 -10.00
C ILE A 90 -2.66 3.27 -9.25
N LEU A 91 -1.82 3.03 -8.24
CA LEU A 91 -1.27 4.07 -7.38
C LEU A 91 0.08 4.62 -7.85
N PHE A 92 0.71 3.97 -8.82
CA PHE A 92 2.09 4.27 -9.22
C PHE A 92 2.31 5.77 -9.49
N ASN A 93 1.42 6.39 -10.27
CA ASN A 93 1.51 7.82 -10.58
C ASN A 93 1.39 8.70 -9.33
N ARG A 94 0.48 8.36 -8.40
CA ARG A 94 0.27 9.13 -7.17
C ARG A 94 1.44 9.01 -6.20
N LEU A 95 2.04 7.82 -6.10
CA LEU A 95 3.26 7.61 -5.33
C LEU A 95 4.43 8.41 -5.93
N TYR A 96 4.52 8.48 -7.26
CA TYR A 96 5.54 9.25 -7.93
C TYR A 96 5.35 10.77 -7.74
N ASP A 97 4.11 11.26 -7.83
CA ASP A 97 3.76 12.65 -7.52
C ASP A 97 4.13 13.01 -6.07
N LEU A 98 3.85 12.11 -5.12
CA LEU A 98 4.21 12.30 -3.72
C LEU A 98 5.73 12.38 -3.52
N ARG A 99 6.50 11.54 -4.22
CA ARG A 99 7.98 11.61 -4.21
C ARG A 99 8.49 12.94 -4.79
N LYS A 100 7.87 13.45 -5.85
CA LYS A 100 8.22 14.75 -6.44
C LYS A 100 7.92 15.91 -5.50
N ILE A 101 6.76 15.90 -4.85
CA ILE A 101 6.37 16.94 -3.89
C ILE A 101 7.33 16.92 -2.70
N ALA A 102 7.63 15.74 -2.15
CA ALA A 102 8.58 15.59 -1.06
C ALA A 102 9.97 16.12 -1.44
N GLY A 103 10.51 15.70 -2.59
CA GLY A 103 11.81 16.19 -3.08
C GLY A 103 11.82 17.69 -3.35
N GLY A 104 10.80 18.19 -4.07
CA GLY A 104 10.67 19.61 -4.40
C GLY A 104 10.47 20.50 -3.18
N SER A 105 9.84 20.00 -2.11
CA SER A 105 9.68 20.77 -0.88
C SER A 105 10.99 21.03 -0.16
N GLY A 106 11.91 20.05 -0.14
CA GLY A 106 13.25 20.23 0.41
C GLY A 106 14.08 21.21 -0.40
N GLU A 107 14.02 21.11 -1.73
CA GLU A 107 14.68 22.06 -2.64
C GLU A 107 14.11 23.47 -2.51
N MET A 108 12.80 23.61 -2.40
CA MET A 108 12.10 24.88 -2.21
C MET A 108 12.47 25.51 -0.86
N PHE A 109 12.56 24.72 0.20
CA PHE A 109 13.00 25.21 1.50
C PHE A 109 14.47 25.67 1.45
N TRP A 110 15.34 24.89 0.80
CA TRP A 110 16.75 25.23 0.65
C TRP A 110 16.94 26.52 -0.17
N LYS A 111 16.33 26.61 -1.37
CA LYS A 111 16.40 27.80 -2.22
C LYS A 111 15.63 28.99 -1.63
N GLY A 112 14.50 28.75 -1.00
CA GLY A 112 13.69 29.79 -0.35
C GLY A 112 14.34 30.35 0.92
N GLY A 113 15.22 29.59 1.58
CA GLY A 113 16.06 30.12 2.66
C GLY A 113 17.06 31.18 2.20
N PHE A 114 17.40 31.19 0.91
CA PHE A 114 18.25 32.19 0.27
C PHE A 114 17.41 33.05 -0.69
N PRO A 115 16.83 34.18 -0.23
CA PRO A 115 16.05 35.04 -1.11
C PRO A 115 16.88 35.46 -2.33
N GLY A 116 16.25 35.44 -3.51
CA GLY A 116 16.87 36.00 -4.69
C GLY A 116 17.11 37.51 -4.51
N TYR A 117 18.13 38.05 -5.15
CA TYR A 117 18.41 39.48 -5.13
C TYR A 117 18.13 40.08 -6.50
N ALA A 118 17.32 41.13 -6.53
CA ALA A 118 17.09 41.94 -7.71
C ALA A 118 18.08 43.12 -7.70
N PHE A 119 18.92 43.17 -8.74
CA PHE A 119 19.88 44.24 -8.95
C PHE A 119 19.26 45.27 -9.90
N GLU A 120 18.90 46.43 -9.38
CA GLU A 120 18.33 47.54 -10.15
C GLU A 120 19.39 48.62 -10.36
N MET A 121 19.68 48.96 -11.61
CA MET A 121 20.58 50.08 -11.92
C MET A 121 19.83 51.41 -11.77
N ASP A 122 20.43 52.38 -11.10
CA ASP A 122 19.84 53.72 -10.99
C ASP A 122 19.74 54.36 -12.40
N PRO A 123 18.60 54.95 -12.78
CA PRO A 123 18.43 55.62 -14.07
C PRO A 123 19.47 56.73 -14.35
N ASN A 124 20.08 57.30 -13.30
CA ASN A 124 21.10 58.35 -13.40
C ASN A 124 22.55 57.82 -13.35
N ALA A 125 22.76 56.49 -13.25
CA ALA A 125 24.08 55.90 -13.20
C ALA A 125 24.75 55.88 -14.59
N ARG A 126 26.07 56.07 -14.61
CA ARG A 126 26.90 55.92 -15.82
C ARG A 126 26.79 54.49 -16.35
N THR A 127 26.64 54.32 -17.66
CA THR A 127 26.67 52.99 -18.30
C THR A 127 27.98 52.28 -17.98
N LEU A 128 27.87 51.10 -17.38
CA LEU A 128 29.00 50.22 -17.05
C LEU A 128 29.80 49.87 -18.32
N THR A 129 31.13 49.87 -18.19
CA THR A 129 32.02 49.33 -19.23
C THR A 129 32.02 47.80 -19.19
N THR A 130 32.40 47.13 -20.30
CA THR A 130 32.37 45.66 -20.39
C THR A 130 33.18 44.97 -19.28
N THR A 131 34.34 45.54 -18.92
CA THR A 131 35.20 45.05 -17.82
C THR A 131 34.56 45.16 -16.44
N GLU A 132 33.84 46.24 -16.16
CA GLU A 132 33.12 46.42 -14.89
C GLU A 132 31.91 45.49 -14.79
N SER A 133 31.29 45.17 -15.93
CA SER A 133 30.18 44.21 -15.99
C SER A 133 30.61 42.76 -15.70
N ASP A 134 31.84 42.39 -16.07
CA ASP A 134 32.37 41.04 -15.80
C ASP A 134 32.85 40.91 -14.35
N ALA A 135 33.49 41.94 -13.79
CA ALA A 135 33.82 41.98 -12.36
C ALA A 135 32.57 41.92 -11.47
N LEU A 136 31.48 42.58 -11.87
CA LEU A 136 30.20 42.50 -11.18
C LEU A 136 29.61 41.08 -11.20
N LYS A 137 29.67 40.38 -12.34
CA LYS A 137 29.22 38.97 -12.42
C LYS A 137 30.04 38.07 -11.50
N GLU A 138 31.35 38.30 -11.41
CA GLU A 138 32.24 37.53 -10.54
C GLU A 138 31.95 37.78 -9.05
N GLU A 139 31.72 39.04 -8.64
CA GLU A 139 31.27 39.33 -7.26
C GLU A 139 29.91 38.72 -6.95
N VAL A 140 28.96 38.76 -7.89
CA VAL A 140 27.63 38.13 -7.71
C VAL A 140 27.74 36.61 -7.63
N ALA A 141 28.60 35.99 -8.44
CA ALA A 141 28.87 34.55 -8.37
C ALA A 141 29.54 34.16 -7.05
N ASN A 142 30.55 34.92 -6.60
CA ASN A 142 31.22 34.71 -5.32
C ASN A 142 30.30 34.91 -4.11
N TYR A 143 29.29 35.77 -4.24
CA TYR A 143 28.26 35.94 -3.22
C TYR A 143 27.21 34.80 -3.24
N ALA A 144 26.84 34.30 -4.43
CA ALA A 144 25.86 33.23 -4.57
C ALA A 144 26.43 31.85 -4.19
N ASP A 145 27.68 31.57 -4.58
CA ASP A 145 28.35 30.29 -4.34
C ASP A 145 29.23 30.28 -3.08
N GLY A 146 29.62 31.47 -2.58
CA GLY A 146 30.50 31.63 -1.42
C GLY A 146 29.78 32.05 -0.13
N LEU A 147 30.53 32.03 0.99
CA LEU A 147 30.05 32.50 2.30
C LEU A 147 30.15 34.04 2.47
N GLN A 148 30.38 34.79 1.39
CA GLN A 148 30.55 36.24 1.48
C GLN A 148 29.21 36.90 1.86
N ARG A 149 29.23 37.73 2.91
CA ARG A 149 28.02 38.36 3.48
C ARG A 149 27.71 39.75 2.93
N TYR A 150 28.59 40.31 2.09
CA TYR A 150 28.46 41.65 1.53
C TYR A 150 28.90 41.66 0.07
N ILE A 151 28.26 42.50 -0.74
CA ILE A 151 28.63 42.80 -2.13
C ILE A 151 29.00 44.30 -2.18
N ARG A 152 30.05 44.67 -2.92
CA ARG A 152 30.46 46.07 -3.04
C ARG A 152 30.12 46.60 -4.43
N ILE A 153 29.00 47.29 -4.53
CA ILE A 153 28.43 47.77 -5.80
C ILE A 153 28.22 49.27 -5.78
N GLN A 154 28.48 49.92 -6.91
CA GLN A 154 28.35 51.36 -7.11
C GLN A 154 27.24 51.63 -8.13
N GLY A 155 26.24 52.43 -7.76
CA GLY A 155 25.13 52.80 -8.66
C GLY A 155 24.05 51.73 -8.88
N ILE A 156 24.08 50.63 -8.11
CA ILE A 156 23.10 49.53 -8.16
C ILE A 156 22.41 49.41 -6.81
N LYS A 157 21.09 49.38 -6.81
CA LYS A 157 20.26 49.08 -5.63
C LYS A 157 19.98 47.59 -5.59
N VAL A 158 20.23 46.94 -4.46
CA VAL A 158 19.89 45.54 -4.23
C VAL A 158 18.62 45.45 -3.42
N ASN A 159 17.58 44.88 -4.01
CA ASN A 159 16.35 44.55 -3.32
C ASN A 159 16.31 43.03 -3.07
N SER A 160 16.09 42.59 -1.84
CA SER A 160 15.81 41.18 -1.57
C SER A 160 14.41 40.83 -2.05
N LEU A 161 14.29 39.82 -2.90
CA LEU A 161 13.01 39.25 -3.28
C LEU A 161 12.48 38.46 -2.09
N ASN A 162 11.23 38.72 -1.69
CA ASN A 162 10.63 37.97 -0.58
C ASN A 162 10.56 36.48 -0.93
N PRO A 163 11.11 35.59 -0.09
CA PRO A 163 11.03 34.17 -0.33
C PRO A 163 9.58 33.71 -0.14
N GLN A 164 8.99 33.19 -1.21
CA GLN A 164 7.65 32.60 -1.20
C GLN A 164 7.79 31.10 -0.89
N VAL A 165 7.98 30.72 0.37
CA VAL A 165 7.97 29.30 0.77
C VAL A 165 6.53 28.87 1.04
N ALA A 166 6.05 27.89 0.28
CA ALA A 166 4.71 27.31 0.46
C ALA A 166 4.81 26.00 1.26
N ASP A 167 3.90 25.79 2.20
CA ASP A 167 3.82 24.53 2.95
C ASP A 167 3.33 23.40 2.02
N PRO A 168 4.12 22.33 1.81
CA PRO A 168 3.73 21.21 0.95
C PRO A 168 2.64 20.33 1.56
N LYS A 169 2.29 20.49 2.84
CA LYS A 169 1.41 19.58 3.58
C LYS A 169 0.06 19.36 2.89
N SER A 170 -0.59 20.42 2.43
CA SER A 170 -1.89 20.33 1.74
C SER A 170 -1.81 19.51 0.45
N HIS A 171 -0.72 19.67 -0.31
CA HIS A 171 -0.48 18.89 -1.52
C HIS A 171 -0.24 17.42 -1.23
N VAL A 172 0.49 17.10 -0.15
CA VAL A 172 0.71 15.71 0.29
C VAL A 172 -0.60 15.07 0.76
N GLU A 173 -1.39 15.78 1.57
CA GLU A 173 -2.64 15.25 2.13
C GLU A 173 -3.66 14.90 1.04
N VAL A 174 -3.79 15.71 -0.01
CA VAL A 174 -4.66 15.42 -1.16
C VAL A 174 -4.21 14.15 -1.89
N GLN A 175 -2.91 13.95 -2.07
CA GLN A 175 -2.41 12.72 -2.72
C GLN A 175 -2.69 11.48 -1.88
N LEU A 176 -2.51 11.57 -0.55
CA LEU A 176 -2.82 10.48 0.38
C LEU A 176 -4.32 10.15 0.39
N GLU A 177 -5.19 11.16 0.29
CA GLU A 177 -6.64 10.96 0.16
C GLU A 177 -7.01 10.22 -1.12
N ILE A 178 -6.46 10.64 -2.26
CA ILE A 178 -6.69 9.96 -3.54
C ILE A 178 -6.23 8.50 -3.48
N ILE A 179 -5.09 8.24 -2.83
CA ILE A 179 -4.58 6.87 -2.63
C ILE A 179 -5.53 6.04 -1.75
N ALA A 180 -5.99 6.60 -0.64
CA ALA A 180 -6.92 5.94 0.27
C ALA A 180 -8.26 5.61 -0.42
N ILE A 181 -8.78 6.55 -1.22
CA ILE A 181 -10.00 6.37 -2.03
C ILE A 181 -9.79 5.27 -3.09
N ALA A 182 -8.69 5.32 -3.83
CA ALA A 182 -8.38 4.32 -4.86
C ALA A 182 -8.23 2.91 -4.28
N LEU A 183 -7.68 2.77 -3.07
CA LEU A 183 -7.60 1.51 -2.34
C LEU A 183 -8.91 1.10 -1.68
N GLY A 184 -9.88 2.00 -1.54
CA GLY A 184 -11.12 1.77 -0.78
C GLY A 184 -10.84 1.50 0.71
N VAL A 185 -9.86 2.21 1.28
CA VAL A 185 -9.47 2.13 2.69
C VAL A 185 -9.78 3.49 3.33
N PRO A 186 -10.44 3.56 4.50
CA PRO A 186 -10.61 4.82 5.20
C PRO A 186 -9.25 5.49 5.50
N LYS A 187 -9.10 6.79 5.21
CA LYS A 187 -7.83 7.54 5.34
C LYS A 187 -7.16 7.35 6.71
N ARG A 188 -7.96 7.40 7.79
CA ARG A 188 -7.48 7.23 9.18
C ARG A 188 -6.85 5.86 9.43
N ILE A 189 -7.44 4.80 8.88
CA ILE A 189 -6.91 3.43 8.99
C ILE A 189 -5.67 3.29 8.10
N PHE A 190 -5.67 3.90 6.93
CA PHE A 190 -4.53 3.92 6.02
C PHE A 190 -3.29 4.63 6.60
N MET A 191 -3.49 5.73 7.35
CA MET A 191 -2.40 6.51 7.96
C MET A 191 -1.84 5.91 9.26
N GLY A 192 -2.57 5.01 9.94
CA GLY A 192 -2.04 4.25 11.08
C GLY A 192 -2.50 4.71 12.48
N SER A 193 -1.85 4.15 13.49
CA SER A 193 -2.38 3.93 14.86
C SER A 193 -2.75 5.18 15.66
N GLU A 194 -2.11 6.33 15.44
CA GLU A 194 -2.48 7.56 16.17
C GLU A 194 -3.80 8.17 15.69
N GLN A 195 -4.14 8.04 14.40
CA GLN A 195 -5.46 8.41 13.89
C GLN A 195 -6.49 7.28 13.96
N ALA A 196 -6.05 6.04 14.12
CA ALA A 196 -6.94 4.88 14.29
C ALA A 196 -7.67 4.88 15.65
N LYS A 197 -7.05 5.37 16.73
CA LYS A 197 -7.75 5.59 18.02
C LYS A 197 -8.87 6.63 17.93
N LEU A 198 -8.75 7.56 16.99
CA LEU A 198 -9.77 8.56 16.67
C LEU A 198 -10.66 8.13 15.48
N ALA A 199 -10.42 6.95 14.91
CA ALA A 199 -11.30 6.44 13.87
C ALA A 199 -12.64 6.11 14.53
N SER A 200 -13.70 6.67 13.95
CA SER A 200 -15.05 6.40 14.42
C SER A 200 -15.32 4.90 14.37
N GLY A 201 -16.15 4.37 15.27
CA GLY A 201 -16.56 2.96 15.21
C GLY A 201 -17.18 2.59 13.84
N GLN A 202 -17.69 3.56 13.10
CA GLN A 202 -18.20 3.39 11.73
C GLN A 202 -17.08 3.10 10.70
N ASP A 203 -15.93 3.77 10.79
CA ASP A 203 -14.78 3.54 9.90
C ASP A 203 -14.23 2.10 10.07
N ILE A 204 -14.13 1.65 11.33
CA ILE A 204 -13.69 0.29 11.68
C ILE A 204 -14.69 -0.75 11.18
N LYS A 205 -16.00 -0.54 11.39
CA LYS A 205 -17.05 -1.43 10.88
C LYS A 205 -17.03 -1.55 9.36
N SER A 206 -16.82 -0.43 8.65
CA SER A 206 -16.70 -0.43 7.19
C SER A 206 -15.48 -1.24 6.72
N TRP A 207 -14.33 -1.05 7.39
CA TRP A 207 -13.11 -1.81 7.14
C TRP A 207 -13.29 -3.30 7.40
N ASN A 208 -13.83 -3.67 8.56
CA ASN A 208 -14.07 -5.06 8.94
C ASN A 208 -15.03 -5.76 7.97
N ARG A 209 -16.08 -5.06 7.50
CA ARG A 209 -16.98 -5.58 6.46
C ARG A 209 -16.21 -5.91 5.16
N ARG A 210 -15.26 -5.06 4.78
CA ARG A 210 -14.41 -5.29 3.60
C ARG A 210 -13.46 -6.47 3.81
N VAL A 211 -12.83 -6.58 4.98
CA VAL A 211 -11.94 -7.70 5.32
C VAL A 211 -12.72 -9.01 5.33
N THR A 212 -13.88 -9.06 5.98
CA THR A 212 -14.79 -10.22 6.00
C THR A 212 -15.20 -10.63 4.59
N ARG A 213 -15.55 -9.65 3.74
CA ARG A 213 -15.86 -9.92 2.33
C ARG A 213 -14.67 -10.55 1.60
N ARG A 214 -13.44 -10.11 1.86
CA ARG A 214 -12.23 -10.68 1.24
C ARG A 214 -11.94 -12.09 1.77
N GLN A 215 -12.12 -12.32 3.07
CA GLN A 215 -12.02 -13.64 3.68
C GLN A 215 -12.97 -14.63 3.01
N ASN A 216 -14.25 -14.27 2.89
CA ASN A 216 -15.27 -15.18 2.37
C ASN A 216 -15.24 -15.33 0.84
N LYS A 217 -15.00 -14.24 0.09
CA LYS A 217 -15.08 -14.28 -1.39
C LYS A 217 -13.79 -14.66 -2.10
N TYR A 218 -12.62 -14.46 -1.47
CA TYR A 218 -11.33 -14.69 -2.12
C TYR A 218 -10.48 -15.68 -1.31
N LEU A 219 -10.16 -15.36 -0.05
CA LEU A 219 -9.23 -16.19 0.72
C LEU A 219 -9.78 -17.62 0.89
N THR A 220 -11.04 -17.77 1.26
CA THR A 220 -11.66 -19.08 1.48
C THR A 220 -11.69 -19.93 0.21
N PRO A 221 -12.32 -19.47 -0.91
CA PRO A 221 -12.46 -20.31 -2.10
C PRO A 221 -11.20 -20.41 -2.96
N ASP A 222 -10.36 -19.36 -3.04
CA ASP A 222 -9.25 -19.31 -4.01
C ASP A 222 -7.89 -19.61 -3.39
N VAL A 223 -7.72 -19.47 -2.07
CA VAL A 223 -6.42 -19.66 -1.39
C VAL A 223 -6.47 -20.82 -0.41
N VAL A 224 -7.32 -20.76 0.61
CA VAL A 224 -7.34 -21.71 1.73
C VAL A 224 -7.86 -23.07 1.27
N ARG A 225 -9.04 -23.17 0.65
CA ARG A 225 -9.56 -24.44 0.12
C ARG A 225 -8.59 -25.11 -0.86
N PRO A 226 -8.11 -24.43 -1.93
CA PRO A 226 -7.19 -25.07 -2.87
C PRO A 226 -5.86 -25.49 -2.27
N THR A 227 -5.41 -24.82 -1.20
CA THR A 227 -4.21 -25.21 -0.45
C THR A 227 -4.48 -26.49 0.35
N ILE A 228 -5.57 -26.54 1.11
CA ILE A 228 -5.96 -27.72 1.90
C ILE A 228 -6.21 -28.91 0.97
N ASP A 229 -6.99 -28.74 -0.09
CA ASP A 229 -7.27 -29.79 -1.07
C ASP A 229 -6.00 -30.32 -1.72
N ARG A 230 -5.00 -29.46 -1.96
CA ARG A 230 -3.70 -29.87 -2.51
C ARG A 230 -2.87 -30.67 -1.51
N LEU A 231 -2.89 -30.31 -0.24
CA LEU A 231 -2.20 -31.05 0.82
C LEU A 231 -2.87 -32.41 1.07
N ILE A 232 -4.20 -32.51 0.99
CA ILE A 232 -4.93 -33.77 1.03
C ILE A 232 -4.57 -34.64 -0.17
N ALA A 233 -4.63 -34.09 -1.39
CA ALA A 233 -4.28 -34.82 -2.62
C ALA A 233 -2.81 -35.29 -2.65
N ALA A 234 -1.91 -34.56 -1.99
CA ALA A 234 -0.51 -34.95 -1.82
C ALA A 234 -0.30 -35.98 -0.69
N GLY A 235 -1.33 -36.34 0.07
CA GLY A 235 -1.25 -37.25 1.20
C GLY A 235 -0.58 -36.68 2.46
N VAL A 236 -0.39 -35.36 2.51
CA VAL A 236 0.18 -34.65 3.68
C VAL A 236 -0.86 -34.49 4.79
N LEU A 237 -2.12 -34.28 4.40
CA LEU A 237 -3.24 -34.21 5.34
C LEU A 237 -4.17 -35.40 5.13
N PRO A 238 -4.77 -35.94 6.20
CA PRO A 238 -5.76 -36.99 6.05
C PRO A 238 -7.05 -36.44 5.43
N GLU A 239 -7.69 -37.24 4.60
CA GLU A 239 -8.95 -36.87 3.96
C GLU A 239 -10.09 -36.83 5.00
N PRO A 240 -10.68 -35.66 5.28
CA PRO A 240 -11.83 -35.55 6.18
C PRO A 240 -13.12 -35.90 5.43
N LYS A 241 -14.15 -36.34 6.15
CA LYS A 241 -15.50 -36.54 5.55
C LYS A 241 -16.09 -35.23 5.04
N GLN A 242 -15.88 -34.14 5.78
CA GLN A 242 -16.25 -32.78 5.41
C GLN A 242 -15.37 -31.83 6.23
N TYR A 243 -14.98 -30.69 5.65
CA TYR A 243 -14.30 -29.62 6.36
C TYR A 243 -14.91 -28.26 6.00
N ASP A 244 -14.99 -27.40 7.01
CA ASP A 244 -15.47 -26.03 6.88
C ASP A 244 -14.41 -25.05 7.38
N ILE A 245 -14.35 -23.89 6.74
CA ILE A 245 -13.38 -22.84 7.08
C ILE A 245 -14.14 -21.71 7.76
N VAL A 246 -13.80 -21.45 9.01
CA VAL A 246 -14.42 -20.39 9.82
C VAL A 246 -13.36 -19.33 10.12
N TRP A 247 -13.73 -18.06 9.92
CA TRP A 247 -12.91 -16.92 10.29
C TRP A 247 -13.39 -16.37 11.64
N ALA A 248 -12.46 -15.91 12.48
CA ALA A 248 -12.82 -15.20 13.70
C ALA A 248 -13.63 -13.93 13.38
N ASP A 249 -14.64 -13.63 14.20
CA ASP A 249 -15.44 -12.43 14.01
C ASP A 249 -14.62 -11.17 14.32
N LEU A 250 -14.40 -10.35 13.31
CA LEU A 250 -13.66 -9.10 13.39
C LEU A 250 -14.43 -8.01 14.14
N ASN A 251 -15.75 -8.15 14.27
CA ASN A 251 -16.61 -7.23 15.03
C ASN A 251 -17.03 -7.80 16.37
N ALA A 252 -16.33 -8.84 16.87
CA ALA A 252 -16.57 -9.34 18.21
C ALA A 252 -16.56 -8.16 19.20
N LEU A 253 -17.69 -7.97 19.88
CA LEU A 253 -17.82 -6.92 20.89
C LEU A 253 -16.75 -7.16 21.95
N SER A 254 -16.14 -6.09 22.43
CA SER A 254 -15.31 -6.20 23.64
C SER A 254 -16.16 -6.71 24.81
N GLU A 255 -15.54 -7.35 25.79
CA GLU A 255 -16.26 -7.82 26.99
C GLU A 255 -17.06 -6.69 27.66
N GLN A 256 -16.54 -5.46 27.62
CA GLN A 256 -17.20 -4.27 28.14
C GLN A 256 -18.46 -3.90 27.35
N GLU A 257 -18.37 -3.89 26.01
CA GLU A 257 -19.56 -3.61 25.18
C GLU A 257 -20.61 -4.72 25.30
N MET A 258 -20.18 -5.98 25.47
CA MET A 258 -21.08 -7.09 25.73
C MET A 258 -21.79 -6.92 27.08
N ALA A 259 -21.06 -6.52 28.13
CA ALA A 259 -21.63 -6.20 29.44
C ALA A 259 -22.62 -5.03 29.36
N ASP A 260 -22.31 -3.98 28.59
CA ASP A 260 -23.21 -2.84 28.39
C ASP A 260 -24.50 -3.23 27.64
N VAL A 261 -24.41 -4.11 26.64
CA VAL A 261 -25.59 -4.65 25.94
C VAL A 261 -26.45 -5.49 26.90
N LEU A 262 -25.83 -6.32 27.73
CA LEU A 262 -26.52 -7.11 28.75
C LEU A 262 -27.19 -6.19 29.78
N PHE A 263 -26.48 -5.16 30.25
CA PHE A 263 -27.02 -4.17 31.17
C PHE A 263 -28.24 -3.46 30.58
N LYS A 264 -28.16 -2.98 29.33
CA LYS A 264 -29.29 -2.34 28.63
C LYS A 264 -30.47 -3.27 28.43
N ARG A 265 -30.24 -4.56 28.16
CA ARG A 265 -31.31 -5.57 28.08
C ARG A 265 -32.00 -5.72 29.43
N VAL A 266 -31.24 -5.88 30.51
CA VAL A 266 -31.79 -5.99 31.87
C VAL A 266 -32.54 -4.73 32.29
N GLU A 267 -32.04 -3.54 31.93
CA GLU A 267 -32.73 -2.27 32.18
C GLU A 267 -34.05 -2.18 31.39
N ALA A 268 -34.06 -2.61 30.13
CA ALA A 268 -35.27 -2.65 29.31
C ALA A 268 -36.32 -3.59 29.92
N PHE A 269 -35.91 -4.76 30.42
CA PHE A 269 -36.78 -5.66 31.17
C PHE A 269 -37.32 -5.05 32.46
N ALA A 270 -36.46 -4.39 33.24
CA ALA A 270 -36.87 -3.74 34.47
C ALA A 270 -37.95 -2.68 34.19
N LYS A 271 -37.78 -1.88 33.12
CA LYS A 271 -38.78 -0.90 32.67
C LYS A 271 -40.05 -1.53 32.14
N TYR A 272 -39.94 -2.64 31.42
CA TYR A 272 -41.08 -3.40 30.91
C TYR A 272 -41.97 -3.93 32.05
N VAL A 273 -41.37 -4.52 33.09
CA VAL A 273 -42.09 -5.00 34.28
C VAL A 273 -42.65 -3.83 35.09
N THR A 274 -41.86 -2.78 35.32
CA THR A 274 -42.31 -1.60 36.10
C THR A 274 -43.44 -0.85 35.40
N GLY A 275 -43.47 -0.87 34.07
CA GLY A 275 -44.51 -0.23 33.25
C GLY A 275 -45.78 -1.05 33.07
N ASN A 276 -45.90 -2.24 33.68
CA ASN A 276 -46.99 -3.20 33.46
C ASN A 276 -47.25 -3.52 31.97
N VAL A 277 -46.21 -3.47 31.14
CA VAL A 277 -46.30 -3.75 29.69
C VAL A 277 -46.52 -5.24 29.43
N ASP A 278 -46.19 -6.08 30.41
CA ASP A 278 -46.47 -7.51 30.48
C ASP A 278 -47.95 -7.88 30.35
N THR A 279 -48.85 -6.96 30.69
CA THR A 279 -50.30 -7.14 30.50
C THR A 279 -50.76 -6.99 29.05
N LEU A 280 -49.97 -6.33 28.21
CA LEU A 280 -50.31 -5.99 26.82
C LEU A 280 -49.52 -6.79 25.80
N ILE A 281 -48.24 -7.07 26.09
CA ILE A 281 -47.34 -7.82 25.22
C ILE A 281 -46.76 -8.96 26.07
N PRO A 282 -46.70 -10.21 25.57
CA PRO A 282 -46.01 -11.29 26.25
C PRO A 282 -44.48 -11.13 26.22
N PRO A 283 -43.74 -11.61 27.23
CA PRO A 283 -42.28 -11.48 27.26
C PRO A 283 -41.56 -12.07 26.04
N GLU A 284 -42.11 -13.12 25.41
CA GLU A 284 -41.52 -13.75 24.23
C GLU A 284 -41.54 -12.84 22.99
N GLU A 285 -42.59 -12.03 22.82
CA GLU A 285 -42.72 -11.07 21.71
C GLU A 285 -41.93 -9.78 21.96
N PHE A 286 -41.64 -9.46 23.22
CA PHE A 286 -40.83 -8.28 23.57
C PHE A 286 -39.32 -8.47 23.30
N LEU A 287 -38.86 -9.72 23.23
CA LEU A 287 -37.44 -10.08 23.13
C LEU A 287 -36.99 -10.59 21.77
N THR A 288 -37.94 -10.78 20.86
CA THR A 288 -37.65 -11.13 19.46
C THR A 288 -37.16 -9.92 18.68
#